data_AF-A0A6V7IP14-F1
#
_entry.id   AF-A0A6V7IP14-F1
#
_cell.length_a   1.000
_cell.length_b   1.000
_cell.length_c   1.000
_cell.angle_alpha   90.00
_cell.angle_beta   90.00
_cell.angle_gamma   90.00
#
_symmetry.space_group_name_H-M   'P 1'
#
loop_
_entity.id
_entity.type
_entity.pdbx_description
1 polymer ?
#
loop_
_entity_poly.entity_id
_entity_poly.type
_entity_poly.pdbx_seq_one_letter_code
_entity_poly.pdbx_strand_id
1 'polypeptide(L)'
;LDLLYSKGADIPDSELFELISENKSMSKKLEDYGAQKSTSISTAKRLAEFLGDQMVKDAGLACKYIISKKPHGAPVTERAIPLAIFQSEPSVTKHYLRKWLKEPGLQSCDIREILDWGYYIERLGSAIQKIITIPAAMQFIPNPVPRVQHPEWLHKKIMEKNDVKKQRKITDMFFVTAREKEPQNVPDIEDAAGNSGPKKPVPIVNKRKRESETDEEEINKSWKEVLGNPPPFGTTKAERIAWLEFHKKKWAYQARQK
;
A
#
# COMPACT_ATOMS: atom_id res chain seq x y z
N LEU A 1 20.46 5.24 -10.05
CA LEU A 1 20.45 5.68 -8.64
C LEU A 1 21.53 6.73 -8.39
N ASP A 2 22.77 6.49 -8.84
CA ASP A 2 23.90 7.40 -8.60
C ASP A 2 23.68 8.82 -9.11
N LEU A 3 23.03 8.98 -10.27
CA LEU A 3 22.60 10.28 -10.78
C LEU A 3 21.75 11.07 -9.77
N LEU A 4 20.75 10.44 -9.15
CA LEU A 4 19.87 11.14 -8.20
C LEU A 4 20.58 11.44 -6.88
N TYR A 5 21.44 10.53 -6.40
CA TYR A 5 22.19 10.74 -5.15
C TYR A 5 23.33 11.76 -5.30
N SER A 6 23.95 11.84 -6.48
CA SER A 6 24.92 12.89 -6.86
C SER A 6 24.23 14.20 -7.26
N LYS A 7 22.89 14.26 -7.24
CA LYS A 7 22.09 15.43 -7.62
C LYS A 7 22.42 15.94 -9.03
N GLY A 8 22.75 15.04 -9.96
CA GLY A 8 23.07 15.37 -11.34
C GLY A 8 24.26 16.31 -11.49
N ALA A 9 25.28 16.19 -10.62
CA ALA A 9 26.47 17.03 -10.65
C ALA A 9 27.23 16.94 -12.00
N ASP A 10 27.31 15.74 -12.58
CA ASP A 10 28.11 15.46 -13.79
C ASP A 10 27.32 15.57 -15.11
N ILE A 11 26.08 16.08 -15.06
CA ILE A 11 25.16 16.09 -16.22
C ILE A 11 24.78 17.54 -16.56
N PRO A 12 24.75 17.90 -17.85
CA PRO A 12 24.34 19.24 -18.28
C PRO A 12 22.86 19.51 -17.98
N ASP A 13 22.53 20.78 -17.76
CA ASP A 13 21.17 21.20 -17.37
C ASP A 13 20.10 20.77 -18.39
N SER A 14 20.42 20.82 -19.69
CA SER A 14 19.52 20.40 -20.76
C SER A 14 19.07 18.94 -20.65
N GLU A 15 20.03 18.05 -20.37
CA GLU A 15 19.76 16.62 -20.19
C GLU A 15 19.05 16.38 -18.85
N LEU A 16 19.44 17.11 -17.80
CA LEU A 16 18.78 17.03 -16.50
C LEU A 16 17.29 17.42 -16.60
N PHE A 17 16.96 18.47 -17.36
CA PHE A 17 15.59 18.87 -17.61
C PHE A 17 14.78 17.77 -18.31
N GLU A 18 15.35 17.11 -19.31
CA GLU A 18 14.68 16.03 -20.02
C GLU A 18 14.40 14.84 -19.09
N LEU A 19 15.40 14.41 -18.31
CA LEU A 19 15.30 13.25 -17.42
C LEU A 19 14.36 13.45 -16.23
N ILE A 20 14.30 14.66 -15.68
CA ILE A 20 13.55 14.97 -14.44
C ILE A 20 12.15 15.54 -14.73
N SER A 21 11.93 16.09 -15.92
CA SER A 21 10.63 16.66 -16.27
C SER A 21 9.56 15.59 -16.40
N GLU A 22 8.36 15.91 -15.93
CA GLU A 22 7.16 15.13 -16.15
C GLU A 22 6.24 15.87 -17.11
N ASN A 23 5.72 15.17 -18.11
CA ASN A 23 4.78 15.72 -19.07
C ASN A 23 3.39 15.12 -18.85
N LYS A 24 2.39 15.99 -18.67
CA LYS A 24 1.00 15.58 -18.55
C LYS A 24 0.07 16.52 -19.30
N SER A 25 -0.68 15.97 -20.25
CA SER A 25 -1.68 16.72 -21.01
C SER A 25 -2.99 16.85 -20.25
N MET A 26 -3.57 18.04 -20.25
CA MET A 26 -4.91 18.29 -19.69
C MET A 26 -5.98 18.03 -20.75
N SER A 27 -7.02 17.25 -20.41
CA SER A 27 -8.11 16.92 -21.35
C SER A 27 -9.14 18.05 -21.51
N LYS A 28 -9.39 18.80 -20.44
CA LYS A 28 -10.30 19.96 -20.40
C LYS A 28 -9.55 21.27 -20.26
N LYS A 29 -10.25 22.40 -20.39
CA LYS A 29 -9.72 23.75 -20.15
C LYS A 29 -9.44 23.98 -18.67
N LEU A 30 -8.59 24.94 -18.34
CA LEU A 30 -8.24 25.21 -16.94
C LEU A 30 -9.45 25.61 -16.08
N GLU A 31 -10.37 26.40 -16.64
CA GLU A 31 -11.58 26.89 -15.96
C GLU A 31 -12.54 25.74 -15.59
N ASP A 32 -12.63 24.71 -16.43
CA ASP A 32 -13.52 23.55 -16.25
C ASP A 32 -13.16 22.67 -15.04
N TYR A 33 -11.91 22.76 -14.56
CA TYR A 33 -11.46 21.98 -13.38
C TYR A 33 -11.85 22.63 -12.05
N GLY A 34 -12.25 23.90 -12.04
CA GLY A 34 -12.71 24.63 -10.85
C GLY A 34 -11.73 24.53 -9.66
N ALA A 35 -12.20 23.94 -8.56
CA ALA A 35 -11.45 23.82 -7.30
C ALA A 35 -10.55 22.57 -7.19
N GLN A 36 -10.48 21.73 -8.22
CA GLN A 36 -9.64 20.52 -8.18
C GLN A 36 -8.15 20.88 -8.05
N LYS A 37 -7.41 20.07 -7.29
CA LYS A 37 -5.96 20.23 -7.10
C LYS A 37 -5.22 19.08 -7.76
N SER A 38 -4.34 19.40 -8.70
CA SER A 38 -3.41 18.45 -9.31
C SER A 38 -2.12 19.17 -9.73
N THR A 39 -1.05 18.42 -9.95
CA THR A 39 0.22 18.98 -10.44
C THR A 39 0.04 19.69 -11.78
N SER A 40 -0.74 19.11 -12.70
CA SER A 40 -1.09 19.74 -13.99
C SER A 40 -1.87 21.04 -13.83
N ILE A 41 -2.87 21.09 -12.95
CA ILE A 41 -3.67 22.31 -12.71
C ILE A 41 -2.79 23.42 -12.14
N SER A 42 -1.94 23.11 -11.15
CA SER A 42 -0.99 24.08 -10.60
C SER A 42 0.00 24.59 -11.64
N THR A 43 0.50 23.70 -12.49
CA THR A 43 1.42 24.05 -13.58
C THR A 43 0.73 24.97 -14.59
N ALA A 44 -0.49 24.66 -15.00
CA ALA A 44 -1.27 25.48 -15.92
C ALA A 44 -1.57 26.86 -15.33
N LYS A 45 -1.93 26.95 -14.03
CA LYS A 45 -2.11 28.24 -13.35
C LYS A 45 -0.83 29.08 -13.36
N ARG A 46 0.33 28.45 -13.12
CA ARG A 46 1.64 29.12 -13.18
C ARG A 46 2.01 29.55 -14.59
N LEU A 47 1.69 28.74 -15.60
CA LEU A 47 1.88 29.11 -17.01
C LEU A 47 1.00 30.31 -17.41
N ALA A 48 -0.27 30.34 -16.97
CA ALA A 48 -1.16 31.49 -17.19
C ALA A 48 -0.62 32.76 -16.51
N GLU A 49 -0.10 32.64 -15.29
CA GLU A 49 0.49 33.76 -14.56
C GLU A 49 1.78 34.30 -15.21
N PHE A 50 2.56 33.41 -15.83
CA PHE A 50 3.86 33.72 -16.43
C PHE A 50 3.77 34.18 -17.89
N LEU A 51 3.01 33.46 -18.73
CA LEU A 51 2.88 33.70 -20.16
C LEU A 51 1.57 34.41 -20.55
N GLY A 52 0.68 34.63 -19.58
CA GLY A 52 -0.65 35.20 -19.79
C GLY A 52 -1.76 34.16 -19.97
N ASP A 53 -2.99 34.58 -19.73
CA ASP A 53 -4.18 33.71 -19.74
C ASP A 53 -4.47 33.08 -21.11
N GLN A 54 -3.92 33.63 -22.20
CA GLN A 54 -4.10 33.09 -23.56
C GLN A 54 -3.59 31.64 -23.68
N MET A 55 -2.56 31.25 -22.92
CA MET A 55 -1.97 29.92 -22.97
C MET A 55 -2.87 28.79 -22.44
N VAL A 56 -3.89 29.12 -21.64
CA VAL A 56 -4.72 28.13 -20.91
C VAL A 56 -6.18 28.11 -21.38
N LYS A 57 -6.51 28.83 -22.45
CA LYS A 57 -7.87 28.93 -23.00
C LYS A 57 -8.32 27.67 -23.73
N ASP A 58 -7.38 26.95 -24.32
CA ASP A 58 -7.65 25.76 -25.11
C ASP A 58 -7.44 24.47 -24.31
N ALA A 59 -8.22 23.45 -24.66
CA ALA A 59 -8.03 22.11 -24.12
C ALA A 59 -6.78 21.47 -24.76
N GLY A 60 -6.19 20.48 -24.08
CA GLY A 60 -5.01 19.77 -24.60
C GLY A 60 -3.67 20.37 -24.21
N LEU A 61 -3.63 21.36 -23.31
CA LEU A 61 -2.37 21.95 -22.84
C LEU A 61 -1.44 20.88 -22.25
N ALA A 62 -0.25 20.73 -22.84
CA ALA A 62 0.80 19.87 -22.34
C ALA A 62 1.56 20.58 -21.19
N CYS A 63 1.29 20.15 -19.97
CA CYS A 63 1.97 20.68 -18.79
C CYS A 63 3.26 19.87 -18.56
N LYS A 64 4.40 20.43 -18.98
CA LYS A 64 5.73 19.95 -18.59
C LYS A 64 6.19 20.65 -17.32
N TYR A 65 6.48 19.90 -16.26
CA TYR A 65 6.82 20.44 -14.96
C TYR A 65 7.88 19.63 -14.21
N ILE A 66 8.47 20.26 -13.21
CA ILE A 66 9.34 19.65 -12.20
C ILE A 66 8.75 19.85 -10.80
N ILE A 67 9.18 19.06 -9.82
CA ILE A 67 8.77 19.22 -8.42
C ILE A 67 9.88 19.90 -7.63
N SER A 68 9.57 21.04 -7.03
CA SER A 68 10.50 21.79 -6.19
C SER A 68 10.52 21.31 -4.74
N LYS A 69 11.65 21.44 -4.06
CA LYS A 69 11.81 21.12 -2.63
C LYS A 69 11.05 22.10 -1.72
N LYS A 70 10.97 23.36 -2.15
CA LYS A 70 10.30 24.45 -1.43
C LYS A 70 8.96 24.79 -2.08
N PRO A 71 7.97 25.30 -1.33
CA PRO A 71 7.98 25.52 0.12
C PRO A 71 7.88 24.22 0.93
N HIS A 72 8.59 24.16 2.06
CA HIS A 72 8.58 22.98 2.94
C HIS A 72 7.21 22.76 3.56
N GLY A 73 6.81 21.49 3.69
CA GLY A 73 5.49 21.09 4.22
C GLY A 73 4.32 21.27 3.24
N ALA A 74 4.53 21.89 2.07
CA ALA A 74 3.48 22.02 1.07
C ALA A 74 3.27 20.71 0.29
N PRO A 75 2.02 20.40 -0.11
CA PRO A 75 1.73 19.21 -0.90
C PRO A 75 2.44 19.25 -2.26
N VAL A 76 2.74 18.08 -2.82
CA VAL A 76 3.42 17.94 -4.13
C VAL A 76 2.70 18.72 -5.24
N THR A 77 1.37 18.79 -5.17
CA THR A 77 0.55 19.55 -6.11
C THR A 77 0.89 21.04 -6.15
N GLU A 78 1.28 21.64 -5.03
CA GLU A 78 1.63 23.08 -4.94
C GLU A 78 3.11 23.35 -5.25
N ARG A 79 3.93 22.29 -5.35
CA ARG A 79 5.37 22.35 -5.63
C ARG A 79 5.71 22.13 -7.11
N ALA A 80 4.72 21.97 -7.98
CA ALA A 80 4.91 21.74 -9.42
C ALA A 80 5.26 23.03 -10.18
N ILE A 81 6.49 23.17 -10.66
CA ILE A 81 6.99 24.35 -11.40
C ILE A 81 7.04 24.04 -12.90
N PRO A 82 6.49 24.90 -13.77
CA PRO A 82 6.57 24.71 -15.21
C PRO A 82 8.02 24.81 -15.71
N LEU A 83 8.40 23.89 -16.60
CA LEU A 83 9.76 23.86 -17.17
C LEU A 83 10.11 25.13 -17.96
N ALA A 84 9.11 25.75 -18.59
CA ALA A 84 9.26 26.95 -19.42
C ALA A 84 9.94 28.13 -18.70
N ILE A 85 9.84 28.21 -17.36
CA ILE A 85 10.45 29.31 -16.60
C ILE A 85 11.97 29.31 -16.69
N PHE A 86 12.60 28.15 -16.92
CA PHE A 86 14.06 28.03 -17.03
C PHE A 86 14.60 28.38 -18.42
N GLN A 87 13.72 28.56 -19.40
CA GLN A 87 14.07 29.04 -20.75
C GLN A 87 13.91 30.56 -20.89
N SER A 88 13.45 31.22 -19.84
CA SER A 88 13.12 32.65 -19.83
C SER A 88 14.31 33.51 -19.40
N GLU A 89 14.17 34.83 -19.54
CA GLU A 89 15.19 35.79 -19.10
C GLU A 89 15.44 35.67 -17.58
N PRO A 90 16.71 35.71 -17.10
CA PRO A 90 17.02 35.48 -15.68
C PRO A 90 16.26 36.38 -14.69
N SER A 91 15.97 37.62 -15.06
CA SER A 91 15.21 38.57 -14.24
C SER A 91 13.78 38.09 -14.01
N VAL A 92 13.13 37.61 -15.07
CA VAL A 92 11.76 37.06 -15.05
C VAL A 92 11.73 35.74 -14.27
N THR A 93 12.66 34.84 -14.55
CA THR A 93 12.83 33.57 -13.83
C THR A 93 12.96 33.80 -12.33
N LYS A 94 13.83 34.73 -11.92
CA LYS A 94 14.04 35.07 -10.50
C LYS A 94 12.79 35.64 -9.85
N HIS A 95 12.03 36.49 -10.53
CA HIS A 95 10.78 37.06 -10.02
C HIS A 95 9.74 35.97 -9.70
N TYR A 96 9.42 35.12 -10.67
CA TYR A 96 8.40 34.07 -10.49
C TYR A 96 8.86 32.95 -9.56
N LEU A 97 10.13 32.54 -9.60
CA LEU A 97 10.64 31.53 -8.68
C LEU A 97 10.57 31.98 -7.22
N ARG A 98 10.89 33.25 -6.92
CA ARG A 98 10.73 33.80 -5.55
C ARG A 98 9.28 33.71 -5.07
N LYS A 99 8.33 34.01 -5.96
CA LYS A 99 6.89 33.94 -5.67
C LYS A 99 6.42 32.49 -5.45
N TRP A 100 6.78 31.57 -6.34
CA TRP A 100 6.30 30.18 -6.30
C TRP A 100 6.98 29.33 -5.23
N LEU A 101 8.27 29.56 -4.96
CA LEU A 101 9.01 28.89 -3.89
C LEU A 101 8.74 29.51 -2.50
N LYS A 102 8.07 30.66 -2.45
CA LYS A 102 7.84 31.48 -1.24
C LYS A 102 9.14 31.89 -0.55
N GLU A 103 10.14 32.25 -1.36
CA GLU A 103 11.51 32.55 -0.93
C GLU A 103 11.95 33.90 -1.51
N PRO A 104 11.64 35.03 -0.85
CA PRO A 104 11.99 36.35 -1.36
C PRO A 104 13.50 36.59 -1.47
N GLY A 105 14.29 35.90 -0.63
CA GLY A 105 15.75 35.97 -0.58
C GLY A 105 16.49 35.12 -1.61
N LEU A 106 15.81 34.45 -2.55
CA LEU A 106 16.46 33.58 -3.53
C LEU A 106 17.48 34.37 -4.37
N GLN A 107 18.74 33.90 -4.38
CA GLN A 107 19.84 34.52 -5.12
C GLN A 107 20.26 33.70 -6.34
N SER A 108 20.45 32.39 -6.15
CA SER A 108 20.72 31.40 -7.19
C SER A 108 19.43 30.86 -7.79
N CYS A 109 19.40 30.72 -9.11
CA CYS A 109 18.30 30.08 -9.85
C CYS A 109 18.72 28.70 -10.38
N ASP A 110 19.74 28.08 -9.77
CA ASP A 110 20.20 26.75 -10.18
C ASP A 110 19.11 25.71 -9.93
N ILE A 111 18.81 24.95 -10.97
CA ILE A 111 17.82 23.88 -10.96
C ILE A 111 18.14 22.84 -9.87
N ARG A 112 19.41 22.52 -9.64
CA ARG A 112 19.84 21.48 -8.68
C ARG A 112 19.51 21.85 -7.24
N GLU A 113 19.43 23.13 -6.93
CA GLU A 113 19.03 23.63 -5.61
C GLU A 113 17.52 23.69 -5.44
N ILE A 114 16.79 23.91 -6.54
CA ILE A 114 15.33 24.05 -6.54
C ILE A 114 14.64 22.68 -6.46
N LEU A 115 15.20 21.66 -7.11
CA LEU A 115 14.61 20.32 -7.22
C LEU A 115 14.45 19.61 -5.86
N ASP A 116 13.32 18.92 -5.71
CA ASP A 116 13.15 17.95 -4.63
C ASP A 116 13.74 16.59 -5.00
N TRP A 117 15.06 16.45 -4.83
CA TRP A 117 15.73 15.17 -5.04
C TRP A 117 15.13 14.02 -4.22
N GLY A 118 14.63 14.30 -3.01
CA GLY A 118 14.00 13.29 -2.16
C GLY A 118 12.74 12.70 -2.80
N TYR A 119 11.88 13.55 -3.36
CA TYR A 119 10.70 13.13 -4.11
C TYR A 119 11.04 12.22 -5.28
N TYR A 120 12.05 12.57 -6.08
CA TYR A 120 12.45 11.76 -7.24
C TYR A 120 13.13 10.45 -6.83
N ILE A 121 13.92 10.44 -5.76
CA ILE A 121 14.53 9.22 -5.18
C ILE A 121 13.44 8.27 -4.68
N GLU A 122 12.44 8.78 -3.95
CA GLU A 122 11.34 7.95 -3.42
C GLU A 122 10.50 7.35 -4.55
N ARG A 123 10.18 8.15 -5.58
CA ARG A 123 9.44 7.68 -6.76
C ARG A 123 10.20 6.59 -7.51
N LEU A 124 11.49 6.80 -7.78
CA LEU A 124 12.33 5.78 -8.42
C LEU A 124 12.49 4.54 -7.53
N GLY A 125 12.70 4.73 -6.23
CA GLY A 125 12.79 3.65 -5.24
C GLY A 125 11.53 2.78 -5.25
N SER A 126 10.35 3.40 -5.29
CA SER A 126 9.07 2.70 -5.39
C SER A 126 8.94 1.88 -6.69
N ALA A 127 9.46 2.38 -7.82
CA ALA A 127 9.48 1.64 -9.08
C ALA A 127 10.45 0.44 -9.01
N ILE A 128 11.66 0.66 -8.50
CA ILE A 128 12.67 -0.39 -8.26
C ILE A 128 12.11 -1.46 -7.32
N GLN A 129 11.36 -1.06 -6.29
CA GLN A 129 10.74 -2.02 -5.38
C GLN A 129 9.77 -2.94 -6.11
N LYS A 130 8.82 -2.36 -6.87
CA LYS A 130 7.77 -3.11 -7.58
C LYS A 130 8.32 -4.02 -8.68
N ILE A 131 9.35 -3.57 -9.40
CA ILE A 131 9.88 -4.27 -10.57
C ILE A 131 10.99 -5.26 -10.20
N ILE A 132 11.82 -4.93 -9.20
CA ILE A 132 13.07 -5.67 -8.92
C ILE A 132 13.02 -6.29 -7.52
N THR A 133 12.98 -5.47 -6.47
CA THR A 133 13.28 -5.98 -5.12
C THR A 133 12.18 -6.89 -4.57
N ILE A 134 10.90 -6.56 -4.79
CA ILE A 134 9.77 -7.36 -4.29
C ILE A 134 9.71 -8.72 -5.03
N PRO A 135 9.78 -8.77 -6.39
CA PRO A 135 9.87 -10.05 -7.10
C PRO A 135 11.06 -10.90 -6.65
N ALA A 136 12.25 -10.30 -6.50
CA ALA A 136 13.44 -11.00 -6.02
C ALA A 136 13.20 -11.65 -4.64
N ALA A 137 12.64 -10.89 -3.69
CA ALA A 137 12.31 -11.40 -2.37
C ALA A 137 11.25 -12.53 -2.40
N MET A 138 10.25 -12.44 -3.28
CA MET A 138 9.24 -13.49 -3.46
C MET A 138 9.84 -14.79 -4.04
N GLN A 139 10.92 -14.66 -4.82
CA GLN A 139 11.71 -15.77 -5.36
C GLN A 139 12.81 -16.24 -4.40
N PHE A 140 12.84 -15.73 -3.16
CA PHE A 140 13.86 -16.04 -2.15
C PHE A 140 15.29 -15.65 -2.54
N ILE A 141 15.43 -14.68 -3.45
CA ILE A 141 16.71 -14.09 -3.83
C ILE A 141 16.99 -12.93 -2.87
N PRO A 142 18.23 -12.80 -2.33
CA PRO A 142 18.59 -11.66 -1.50
C PRO A 142 18.45 -10.35 -2.29
N ASN A 143 18.17 -9.25 -1.59
CA ASN A 143 17.91 -7.97 -2.24
C ASN A 143 19.06 -7.57 -3.18
N PRO A 144 18.85 -7.52 -4.51
CA PRO A 144 19.90 -7.20 -5.48
C PRO A 144 20.28 -5.72 -5.46
N VAL A 145 19.46 -4.86 -4.84
CA VAL A 145 19.71 -3.41 -4.74
C VAL A 145 19.63 -2.98 -3.27
N PRO A 146 20.69 -3.17 -2.46
CA PRO A 146 20.67 -2.90 -1.02
C PRO A 146 20.37 -1.43 -0.64
N ARG A 147 20.65 -0.49 -1.54
CA ARG A 147 20.33 0.94 -1.35
C ARG A 147 18.83 1.23 -1.31
N VAL A 148 18.02 0.33 -1.87
CA VAL A 148 16.56 0.41 -1.84
C VAL A 148 16.06 -0.70 -0.94
N GLN A 149 15.74 -0.33 0.30
CA GLN A 149 15.23 -1.28 1.29
C GLN A 149 13.83 -1.78 0.89
N HIS A 150 13.49 -3.00 1.32
CA HIS A 150 12.15 -3.52 1.16
C HIS A 150 11.15 -2.72 2.00
N PRO A 151 9.87 -2.67 1.61
CA PRO A 151 8.80 -2.19 2.47
C PRO A 151 8.77 -2.95 3.80
N GLU A 152 8.37 -2.27 4.88
CA GLU A 152 8.37 -2.83 6.24
C GLU A 152 7.63 -4.17 6.36
N TRP A 153 6.45 -4.27 5.73
CA TRP A 153 5.65 -5.50 5.74
C TRP A 153 6.38 -6.70 5.10
N LEU A 154 7.19 -6.45 4.06
CA LEU A 154 7.95 -7.48 3.36
C LEU A 154 9.21 -7.83 4.16
N HIS A 155 9.89 -6.82 4.71
CA HIS A 155 11.05 -7.02 5.56
C HIS A 155 10.70 -7.88 6.78
N LYS A 156 9.59 -7.55 7.48
CA LYS A 156 9.07 -8.34 8.60
C LYS A 156 8.80 -9.79 8.21
N LYS A 157 8.16 -10.03 7.06
CA LYS A 157 7.86 -11.38 6.56
C LYS A 157 9.12 -12.18 6.23
N ILE A 158 10.17 -11.54 5.72
CA ILE A 158 11.46 -12.18 5.47
C ILE A 158 12.13 -12.54 6.80
N MET A 159 12.12 -11.62 7.77
CA MET A 159 12.69 -11.84 9.11
C MET A 159 11.98 -13.01 9.82
N GLU A 160 10.65 -13.05 9.80
CA GLU A 160 9.86 -14.18 10.35
C GLU A 160 10.16 -15.52 9.67
N LYS A 161 10.49 -15.50 8.37
CA LYS A 161 10.89 -16.71 7.64
C LYS A 161 12.30 -17.17 8.00
N ASN A 162 13.24 -16.24 8.14
CA ASN A 162 14.65 -16.53 8.44
C ASN A 162 14.92 -16.75 9.93
N ASP A 163 13.97 -16.43 10.82
CA ASP A 163 14.13 -16.67 12.26
C ASP A 163 14.29 -18.17 12.54
N VAL A 164 15.39 -18.53 13.18
CA VAL A 164 15.72 -19.91 13.58
C VAL A 164 14.86 -20.35 14.76
N LYS A 165 14.44 -19.42 15.63
CA LYS A 165 13.74 -19.69 16.89
C LYS A 165 12.27 -19.34 16.79
N LYS A 166 11.51 -20.16 16.06
CA LYS A 166 10.06 -19.99 15.94
C LYS A 166 9.34 -20.68 17.09
N GLN A 167 8.43 -19.96 17.76
CA GLN A 167 7.47 -20.60 18.67
C GLN A 167 6.57 -21.50 17.83
N ARG A 168 6.73 -22.82 17.97
CA ARG A 168 5.83 -23.80 17.35
C ARG A 168 4.48 -23.72 18.05
N LYS A 169 3.38 -23.89 17.30
CA LYS A 169 2.08 -24.07 17.95
C LYS A 169 2.15 -25.34 18.80
N ILE A 170 1.58 -25.29 20.00
CA ILE A 170 1.52 -26.45 20.91
C ILE A 170 0.86 -27.65 20.22
N THR A 171 -0.10 -27.41 19.32
CA THR A 171 -0.74 -28.45 18.49
C THR A 171 0.25 -29.22 17.61
N ASP A 172 1.28 -28.56 17.09
CA ASP A 172 2.29 -29.19 16.23
C ASP A 172 3.28 -30.05 17.05
N MET A 173 3.26 -29.91 18.38
CA MET A 173 4.07 -30.72 19.29
C MET A 173 3.38 -32.04 19.66
N PHE A 174 2.06 -32.14 19.48
CA PHE A 174 1.28 -33.33 19.79
C PHE A 174 1.00 -34.14 18.53
N PHE A 175 1.88 -35.08 18.22
CA PHE A 175 1.58 -36.13 17.25
C PHE A 175 0.92 -37.31 17.95
N VAL A 176 -0.19 -37.81 17.39
CA VAL A 176 -0.77 -39.08 17.82
C VAL A 176 0.18 -40.17 17.32
N THR A 177 1.04 -40.67 18.21
CA THR A 177 1.73 -41.94 17.97
C THR A 177 0.66 -43.01 17.75
N ALA A 178 0.72 -43.70 16.61
CA ALA A 178 -0.09 -44.90 16.41
C ALA A 178 0.17 -45.79 17.63
N ARG A 179 -0.90 -46.13 18.37
CA ARG A 179 -0.79 -47.12 19.46
C ARG A 179 -0.22 -48.37 18.83
N GLU A 180 1.05 -48.66 19.07
CA GLU A 180 1.52 -50.03 18.98
C GLU A 180 0.56 -50.85 19.84
N LYS A 181 0.04 -51.93 19.25
CA LYS A 181 -0.86 -52.85 19.95
C LYS A 181 -0.06 -53.53 21.06
N GLU A 182 0.12 -52.84 22.18
CA GLU A 182 0.58 -53.49 23.39
C GLU A 182 -0.49 -54.44 23.91
N PRO A 183 -0.08 -55.60 24.43
CA PRO A 183 -0.96 -56.72 24.74
C PRO A 183 -2.01 -56.34 25.79
N GLN A 184 -3.16 -56.99 25.65
CA GLN A 184 -4.35 -56.82 26.47
C GLN A 184 -4.07 -56.78 27.97
N ASN A 185 -4.61 -55.74 28.60
CA ASN A 185 -5.28 -55.76 29.90
C ASN A 185 -4.44 -56.29 31.08
N VAL A 186 -3.50 -55.47 31.56
CA VAL A 186 -3.06 -55.56 32.96
C VAL A 186 -4.12 -54.87 33.84
N PRO A 187 -4.84 -55.58 34.72
CA PRO A 187 -5.80 -54.95 35.63
C PRO A 187 -5.06 -54.08 36.65
N ASP A 188 -5.64 -52.91 36.94
CA ASP A 188 -5.11 -51.94 37.90
C ASP A 188 -5.20 -52.49 39.33
N ILE A 189 -4.21 -52.19 40.16
CA ILE A 189 -4.03 -52.78 41.49
C ILE A 189 -5.14 -52.36 42.48
N GLU A 190 -5.89 -51.29 42.17
CA GLU A 190 -7.02 -50.82 42.98
C GLU A 190 -8.34 -51.59 42.71
N ASP A 191 -8.45 -52.33 41.60
CA ASP A 191 -9.64 -53.15 41.27
C ASP A 191 -9.60 -54.56 41.87
N ALA A 192 -8.47 -54.97 42.47
CA ALA A 192 -8.29 -56.29 43.08
C ALA A 192 -8.87 -56.40 44.51
N ALA A 193 -9.20 -55.27 45.14
CA ALA A 193 -9.79 -55.24 46.47
C ALA A 193 -11.18 -54.60 46.39
N GLY A 194 -12.20 -55.45 46.24
CA GLY A 194 -13.58 -55.01 46.20
C GLY A 194 -13.94 -54.18 47.43
N ASN A 195 -14.21 -52.89 47.23
CA ASN A 195 -14.93 -52.08 48.19
C ASN A 195 -15.70 -50.95 47.51
N SER A 196 -17.00 -50.92 47.76
CA SER A 196 -17.95 -49.89 47.35
C SER A 196 -17.72 -48.59 48.12
N GLY A 197 -16.72 -47.81 47.71
CA GLY A 197 -16.50 -46.44 48.20
C GLY A 197 -17.36 -45.40 47.44
N PRO A 198 -17.75 -44.29 48.08
CA PRO A 198 -18.60 -43.27 47.44
C PRO A 198 -17.84 -42.60 46.29
N LYS A 199 -18.50 -42.48 45.14
CA LYS A 199 -17.93 -41.90 43.91
C LYS A 199 -17.38 -40.49 44.18
N LYS A 200 -16.07 -40.31 44.04
CA LYS A 200 -15.43 -38.98 44.06
C LYS A 200 -16.06 -38.11 42.96
N PRO A 201 -16.34 -36.81 43.19
CA PRO A 201 -16.91 -35.96 42.18
C PRO A 201 -15.91 -35.79 41.03
N VAL A 202 -16.27 -36.33 39.86
CA VAL A 202 -15.51 -36.15 38.63
C VAL A 202 -15.79 -34.73 38.11
N PRO A 203 -14.78 -33.89 37.88
CA PRO A 203 -15.00 -32.56 37.31
C PRO A 203 -15.59 -32.69 35.91
N ILE A 204 -16.77 -32.10 35.69
CA ILE A 204 -17.38 -31.98 34.38
C ILE A 204 -16.62 -30.92 33.60
N VAL A 205 -15.78 -31.36 32.66
CA VAL A 205 -15.09 -30.46 31.72
C VAL A 205 -16.01 -30.23 30.52
N ASN A 206 -16.59 -29.04 30.43
CA ASN A 206 -17.27 -28.59 29.21
C ASN A 206 -16.20 -28.31 28.15
N LYS A 207 -15.90 -29.33 27.32
CA LYS A 207 -15.04 -29.18 26.16
C LYS A 207 -15.78 -28.33 25.12
N ARG A 208 -15.51 -27.03 25.08
CA ARG A 208 -15.85 -26.22 23.89
C ARG A 208 -15.02 -26.78 22.74
N LYS A 209 -15.71 -27.44 21.80
CA LYS A 209 -15.14 -27.85 20.52
C LYS A 209 -14.62 -26.58 19.85
N ARG A 210 -13.30 -26.44 19.77
CA ARG A 210 -12.69 -25.41 18.93
C ARG A 210 -13.00 -25.82 17.49
N GLU A 211 -13.69 -24.93 16.77
CA GLU A 211 -13.94 -25.08 15.34
C GLU A 211 -12.58 -25.25 14.62
N SER A 212 -12.57 -26.07 13.59
CA SER A 212 -11.36 -26.54 12.89
C SER A 212 -10.60 -25.38 12.22
N GLU A 213 -9.30 -25.55 11.97
CA GLU A 213 -8.49 -24.54 11.23
C GLU A 213 -9.06 -24.21 9.84
N THR A 214 -9.85 -25.12 9.24
CA THR A 214 -10.62 -24.89 8.02
C THR A 214 -11.67 -23.77 8.18
N ASP A 215 -12.28 -23.65 9.37
CA ASP A 215 -13.31 -22.65 9.66
C ASP A 215 -12.68 -21.24 9.81
N GLU A 216 -11.47 -21.13 10.36
CA GLU A 216 -10.74 -19.85 10.49
C GLU A 216 -10.33 -19.27 9.13
N GLU A 217 -10.02 -20.12 8.13
CA GLU A 217 -9.72 -19.69 6.76
C GLU A 217 -10.96 -19.24 5.97
N GLU A 218 -12.13 -19.85 6.23
CA GLU A 218 -13.39 -19.40 5.64
C GLU A 218 -13.87 -18.09 6.26
N ILE A 219 -13.75 -17.92 7.58
CA ILE A 219 -14.17 -16.70 8.30
C ILE A 219 -13.42 -15.45 7.80
N ASN A 220 -12.22 -15.56 7.25
CA ASN A 220 -11.47 -14.41 6.72
C ASN A 220 -11.83 -14.01 5.27
N LYS A 221 -12.65 -14.80 4.55
CA LYS A 221 -13.07 -14.47 3.19
C LYS A 221 -14.24 -13.50 3.18
N SER A 222 -14.35 -12.69 2.13
CA SER A 222 -15.48 -11.76 1.97
C SER A 222 -16.78 -12.56 1.80
N TRP A 223 -17.87 -12.16 2.47
CA TRP A 223 -19.18 -12.84 2.36
C TRP A 223 -19.64 -13.00 0.90
N LYS A 224 -19.18 -12.13 0.00
CA LYS A 224 -19.47 -12.16 -1.44
C LYS A 224 -18.76 -13.30 -2.18
N GLU A 225 -17.58 -13.72 -1.71
CA GLU A 225 -16.86 -14.87 -2.26
C GLU A 225 -17.47 -16.19 -1.81
N VAL A 226 -18.02 -16.23 -0.58
CA VAL A 226 -18.62 -17.43 0.02
C VAL A 226 -20.08 -17.64 -0.41
N LEU A 227 -20.88 -16.57 -0.46
CA LEU A 227 -22.31 -16.64 -0.76
C LEU A 227 -22.64 -16.27 -2.22
N GLY A 228 -21.69 -15.69 -2.97
CA GLY A 228 -21.91 -15.23 -4.34
C GLY A 228 -22.64 -13.89 -4.43
N ASN A 229 -23.12 -13.57 -5.64
CA ASN A 229 -23.85 -12.33 -5.88
C ASN A 229 -25.26 -12.37 -5.26
N PRO A 230 -25.70 -11.30 -4.58
CA PRO A 230 -27.04 -11.25 -4.00
C PRO A 230 -28.11 -11.31 -5.10
N PRO A 231 -29.18 -12.09 -4.90
CA PRO A 231 -30.33 -12.06 -5.81
C PRO A 231 -30.97 -10.66 -5.78
N PRO A 232 -31.61 -10.22 -6.88
CA PRO A 232 -32.35 -8.97 -6.91
C PRO A 232 -33.59 -9.05 -6.01
N PHE A 233 -34.07 -7.91 -5.50
CA PHE A 233 -35.22 -7.85 -4.59
C PHE A 233 -36.53 -8.37 -5.22
N GLY A 234 -36.63 -8.33 -6.55
CA GLY A 234 -37.76 -8.87 -7.32
C GLY A 234 -39.10 -8.18 -7.05
N THR A 235 -40.09 -8.50 -7.88
CA THR A 235 -41.48 -8.01 -7.74
C THR A 235 -42.41 -9.11 -7.23
N THR A 236 -42.05 -10.38 -7.44
CA THR A 236 -42.85 -11.53 -7.00
C THR A 236 -42.57 -11.91 -5.54
N LYS A 237 -43.56 -12.52 -4.88
CA LYS A 237 -43.43 -12.99 -3.49
C LYS A 237 -42.31 -14.04 -3.34
N ALA A 238 -42.12 -14.90 -4.33
CA ALA A 238 -41.09 -15.92 -4.34
C ALA A 238 -39.67 -15.31 -4.39
N GLU A 239 -39.45 -14.30 -5.23
CA GLU A 239 -38.16 -13.60 -5.32
C GLU A 239 -37.81 -12.85 -4.03
N ARG A 240 -38.80 -12.24 -3.37
CA ARG A 240 -38.60 -11.56 -2.08
C ARG A 240 -38.21 -12.52 -0.96
N ILE A 241 -38.76 -13.74 -0.97
CA ILE A 241 -38.38 -14.80 -0.02
C ILE A 241 -36.94 -15.24 -0.27
N ALA A 242 -36.57 -15.49 -1.53
CA ALA A 242 -35.20 -15.83 -1.90
C ALA A 242 -34.20 -14.73 -1.51
N TRP A 243 -34.57 -13.46 -1.68
CA TRP A 243 -33.78 -12.31 -1.23
C TRP A 243 -33.59 -12.28 0.29
N LEU A 244 -34.66 -12.54 1.06
CA LEU A 244 -34.62 -12.59 2.52
C LEU A 244 -33.77 -13.75 3.03
N GLU A 245 -33.89 -14.93 2.43
CA GLU A 245 -33.09 -16.10 2.81
C GLU A 245 -31.59 -15.86 2.57
N PHE A 246 -31.25 -15.25 1.44
CA PHE A 246 -29.87 -14.84 1.15
C PHE A 246 -29.33 -13.86 2.20
N HIS A 247 -30.11 -12.84 2.55
CA HIS A 247 -29.67 -11.83 3.53
C HIS A 247 -29.56 -12.38 4.96
N LYS A 248 -30.44 -13.31 5.34
CA LYS A 248 -30.31 -14.03 6.62
C LYS A 248 -29.00 -14.84 6.68
N LYS A 249 -28.63 -15.54 5.61
CA LYS A 249 -27.35 -16.26 5.50
C LYS A 249 -26.16 -15.29 5.57
N LYS A 250 -26.25 -14.15 4.89
CA LYS A 250 -25.23 -13.09 4.94
C LYS A 250 -25.05 -12.55 6.36
N TRP A 251 -26.13 -12.21 7.07
CA TRP A 251 -26.04 -11.69 8.43
C TRP A 251 -25.51 -12.73 9.42
N ALA A 252 -25.91 -14.00 9.27
CA ALA A 252 -25.37 -15.08 10.08
C ALA A 252 -23.85 -15.27 9.85
N TYR A 253 -23.40 -15.16 8.60
CA TYR A 253 -21.98 -15.20 8.25
C TYR A 253 -21.21 -14.00 8.83
N GLN A 254 -21.74 -12.79 8.70
CA GLN A 254 -21.11 -11.58 9.26
C GLN A 254 -21.11 -11.59 10.80
N ALA A 255 -22.11 -12.19 11.44
CA ALA A 255 -22.14 -12.37 12.88
C ALA A 255 -21.09 -13.37 13.37
N ARG A 256 -20.72 -14.37 12.56
CA ARG A 256 -19.61 -15.29 12.84
C ARG A 256 -18.22 -14.66 12.67
N GLN A 257 -18.12 -13.59 11.87
CA GLN A 257 -16.86 -12.83 11.69
C GLN A 257 -16.55 -11.83 12.81
N LYS A 258 -17.52 -11.54 13.69
CA LYS A 258 -17.44 -10.49 14.72
C LYS A 258 -17.14 -11.08 16.09
#